data_AF-A0A2T6LFK7-F1
#
_entry.id   AF-A0A2T6LFK7-F1
#
_cell.length_a   1.000
_cell.length_b   1.000
_cell.length_c   1.000
_cell.angle_alpha   90.00
_cell.angle_beta   90.00
_cell.angle_gamma   90.00
#
_symmetry.space_group_name_H-M   'P 1'
#
loop_
_entity.id
_entity.type
_entity.pdbx_description
1 polymer ?
#
loop_
_entity_poly.entity_id
_entity_poly.type
_entity_poly.pdbx_seq_one_letter_code
_entity_poly.pdbx_strand_id
1 'polypeptide(L)'
;MTEQDTTGGPGRRADQAIELTGFELLSLLSLGDDASAKKTRESLRLPEVPEGSPLLGAGLSSLIVRKMATVDDAGVLTPQGPVLALAAVLNRATEWIEAAGVSGETNHVALLVKSPDGAALIEPKPYGIWQALPVPANDRLIDVASRYVRATFKDITTLPFAGSIKVIAQAGAPAGDRAAAVRIGEDKAWEISSGPVERLPKPVPVEADPTFAVLAKALA
;
A
#
# COMPACT_ATOMS: atom_id res chain seq x y z
N MET A 1 -37.24 13.73 5.50
CA MET A 1 -35.99 13.75 6.27
C MET A 1 -35.27 12.48 5.87
N THR A 2 -34.37 12.58 4.89
CA THR A 2 -33.82 11.42 4.17
C THR A 2 -32.47 11.08 4.79
N GLU A 3 -32.37 9.93 5.45
CA GLU A 3 -31.11 9.34 5.86
C GLU A 3 -30.24 9.09 4.63
N GLN A 4 -29.05 9.71 4.61
CA GLN A 4 -28.02 9.43 3.63
C GLN A 4 -27.32 8.13 4.01
N ASP A 5 -27.49 7.13 3.16
CA ASP A 5 -26.75 5.88 3.16
C ASP A 5 -25.26 6.17 2.86
N THR A 6 -24.44 6.25 3.91
CA THR A 6 -22.98 6.42 3.83
C THR A 6 -22.26 5.09 3.69
N THR A 7 -22.82 4.13 2.95
CA THR A 7 -22.13 2.87 2.67
C THR A 7 -21.36 3.00 1.36
N GLY A 8 -20.07 3.33 1.44
CA GLY A 8 -19.15 3.32 0.29
C GLY A 8 -19.06 1.92 -0.30
N GLY A 9 -19.91 1.62 -1.28
CA GLY A 9 -19.89 0.37 -2.03
C GLY A 9 -18.62 0.20 -2.87
N PRO A 10 -18.29 -1.03 -3.31
CA PRO A 10 -17.08 -1.35 -4.07
C PRO A 10 -16.91 -0.51 -5.34
N GLY A 11 -18.01 -0.08 -5.98
CA GLY A 11 -17.97 0.81 -7.16
C GLY A 11 -17.38 2.19 -6.90
N ARG A 12 -17.57 2.78 -5.71
CA ARG A 12 -17.08 4.14 -5.39
C ARG A 12 -15.56 4.19 -5.17
N ARG A 13 -14.94 3.06 -4.83
CA ARG A 13 -13.48 2.92 -4.71
C ARG A 13 -12.83 2.68 -6.07
N ALA A 14 -13.48 1.95 -6.97
CA ALA A 14 -13.01 1.78 -8.35
C ALA A 14 -12.94 3.13 -9.09
N ASP A 15 -13.93 4.01 -8.90
CA ASP A 15 -13.95 5.36 -9.48
C ASP A 15 -12.85 6.30 -8.92
N GLN A 16 -12.18 5.91 -7.84
CA GLN A 16 -11.10 6.68 -7.20
C GLN A 16 -9.72 6.06 -7.41
N ALA A 17 -9.65 4.89 -8.07
CA ALA A 17 -8.41 4.20 -8.33
C ALA A 17 -7.59 4.95 -9.39
N ILE A 18 -6.31 5.17 -9.10
CA ILE A 18 -5.35 5.69 -10.06
C ILE A 18 -4.51 4.51 -10.53
N GLU A 19 -4.58 4.19 -11.82
CA GLU A 19 -3.75 3.15 -12.43
C GLU A 19 -2.51 3.77 -13.06
N LEU A 20 -1.35 3.30 -12.62
CA LEU A 20 -0.04 3.77 -13.05
C LEU A 20 0.82 2.60 -13.51
N THR A 21 1.68 2.84 -14.48
CA THR A 21 2.79 1.91 -14.77
C THR A 21 3.90 2.09 -13.73
N GLY A 22 4.77 1.09 -13.59
CA GLY A 22 5.99 1.23 -12.80
C GLY A 22 6.86 2.42 -13.22
N PHE A 23 6.89 2.77 -14.51
CA PHE A 23 7.63 3.93 -15.02
C PHE A 23 7.00 5.25 -14.61
N GLU A 24 5.67 5.35 -14.63
CA GLU A 24 4.98 6.56 -14.14
C GLU A 24 5.20 6.75 -12.63
N LEU A 25 5.16 5.68 -11.83
CA LEU A 25 5.51 5.76 -10.40
C LEU A 25 6.96 6.20 -10.19
N LEU A 26 7.90 5.65 -10.96
CA LEU A 26 9.31 6.06 -10.91
C LEU A 26 9.48 7.55 -11.25
N SER A 27 8.79 8.05 -12.27
CA SER A 27 8.80 9.47 -12.64
C SER A 27 8.18 10.36 -11.56
N LEU A 28 7.13 9.92 -10.87
CA LEU A 28 6.54 10.69 -9.76
C LEU A 28 7.47 10.69 -8.53
N LEU A 29 8.16 9.58 -8.26
CA LEU A 29 9.12 9.45 -7.17
C LEU A 29 10.44 10.19 -7.45
N SER A 30 10.81 10.40 -8.71
CA SER A 30 12.00 11.19 -9.07
C SER A 30 11.81 12.70 -8.90
N LEU A 31 10.61 13.15 -8.51
CA LEU A 31 10.35 14.55 -8.16
C LEU A 31 10.78 14.88 -6.74
N GLY A 32 10.96 13.86 -5.90
CA GLY A 32 11.50 14.00 -4.56
C GLY A 32 12.94 13.50 -4.52
N ASP A 33 13.86 14.39 -4.14
CA ASP A 33 15.27 14.04 -3.91
C ASP A 33 15.53 13.57 -2.46
N ASP A 34 14.47 13.36 -1.68
CA ASP A 34 14.57 13.09 -0.24
C ASP A 34 14.59 11.60 0.14
N ALA A 35 14.91 11.34 1.41
CA ALA A 35 14.98 9.99 1.97
C ALA A 35 13.63 9.25 1.92
N SER A 36 12.51 9.98 1.94
CA SER A 36 11.16 9.41 1.92
C SER A 36 10.82 8.86 0.54
N ALA A 37 11.10 9.61 -0.52
CA ALA A 37 10.93 9.15 -1.91
C ALA A 37 11.74 7.86 -2.17
N LYS A 38 13.01 7.83 -1.72
CA LYS A 38 13.85 6.63 -1.78
C LYS A 38 13.24 5.46 -1.00
N LYS A 39 12.80 5.68 0.24
CA LYS A 39 12.20 4.63 1.07
C LYS A 39 10.89 4.09 0.48
N THR A 40 10.06 4.97 -0.09
CA THR A 40 8.84 4.58 -0.81
C THR A 40 9.17 3.72 -2.02
N ARG A 41 10.14 4.12 -2.85
CA ARG A 41 10.63 3.34 -4.00
C ARG A 41 11.10 1.95 -3.58
N GLU A 42 11.92 1.86 -2.54
CA GLU A 42 12.42 0.59 -1.99
C GLU A 42 11.29 -0.29 -1.45
N SER A 43 10.32 0.31 -0.75
CA SER A 43 9.16 -0.41 -0.20
C SER A 43 8.24 -0.96 -1.29
N LEU A 44 8.13 -0.26 -2.42
CA LEU A 44 7.45 -0.73 -3.63
C LEU A 44 8.30 -1.72 -4.45
N ARG A 45 9.54 -2.00 -4.04
CA ARG A 45 10.50 -2.85 -4.76
C ARG A 45 10.73 -2.38 -6.20
N LEU A 46 10.63 -1.07 -6.43
CA LEU A 46 10.90 -0.46 -7.74
C LEU A 46 12.42 -0.31 -7.93
N PRO A 47 12.93 -0.54 -9.16
CA PRO A 47 14.36 -0.44 -9.43
C PRO A 47 14.86 0.98 -9.19
N GLU A 48 16.13 1.09 -8.82
CA GLU A 48 16.81 2.38 -8.87
C GLU A 48 17.08 2.73 -10.32
N VAL A 49 16.80 3.98 -10.69
CA VAL A 49 16.91 4.44 -12.07
C VAL A 49 17.79 5.69 -12.07
N PRO A 50 18.88 5.72 -12.85
CA PRO A 50 19.73 6.91 -12.97
C PRO A 50 18.96 8.11 -13.49
N GLU A 51 19.39 9.30 -13.09
CA GLU A 51 18.94 10.55 -13.68
C GLU A 51 19.15 10.53 -15.20
N GLY A 52 18.19 11.05 -15.97
CA GLY A 52 18.23 11.04 -17.44
C GLY A 52 17.96 9.68 -18.09
N SER A 53 17.62 8.65 -17.32
CA SER A 53 17.26 7.34 -17.89
C SER A 53 16.05 7.44 -18.84
N PRO A 54 16.09 6.75 -20.00
CA PRO A 54 14.95 6.65 -20.90
C PRO A 54 13.68 6.11 -20.24
N LEU A 55 13.80 5.34 -19.15
CA LEU A 55 12.67 4.81 -18.40
C LEU A 55 11.88 5.91 -17.68
N LEU A 56 12.59 6.91 -17.12
CA LEU A 56 11.94 8.09 -16.52
C LEU A 56 11.28 8.95 -17.61
N GLY A 57 11.92 9.06 -18.77
CA GLY A 57 11.34 9.74 -19.94
C GLY A 57 10.07 9.07 -20.46
N ALA A 58 10.01 7.73 -20.45
CA ALA A 58 8.83 6.98 -20.84
C ALA A 58 7.66 7.18 -19.85
N GLY A 59 7.94 7.13 -18.54
CA GLY A 59 6.94 7.42 -17.50
C GLY A 59 6.39 8.84 -17.60
N LEU A 60 7.29 9.82 -17.76
CA LEU A 60 6.95 11.23 -17.96
C LEU A 60 6.05 11.42 -19.19
N SER A 61 6.44 10.86 -20.33
CA SER A 61 5.67 10.97 -21.58
C SER A 61 4.26 10.38 -21.43
N SER A 62 4.15 9.25 -20.73
CA SER A 62 2.85 8.63 -20.42
C SER A 62 1.99 9.53 -19.54
N LEU A 63 2.54 10.09 -18.46
CA LEU A 63 1.84 11.03 -17.59
C LEU A 63 1.31 12.24 -18.37
N ILE A 64 2.11 12.83 -19.26
CA ILE A 64 1.72 13.99 -20.06
C ILE A 64 0.59 13.64 -21.04
N VAL A 65 0.74 12.55 -21.82
CA VAL A 65 -0.27 12.13 -22.79
C VAL A 65 -1.61 11.82 -22.12
N ARG A 66 -1.56 11.25 -20.91
CA ARG A 66 -2.73 10.98 -20.07
C ARG A 66 -3.23 12.21 -19.29
N LYS A 67 -2.63 13.40 -19.51
CA LYS A 67 -2.98 14.67 -18.87
C LYS A 67 -2.88 14.65 -17.33
N MET A 68 -1.99 13.80 -16.83
CA MET A 68 -1.67 13.65 -15.41
C MET A 68 -0.40 14.41 -15.01
N ALA A 69 0.32 15.01 -15.95
CA ALA A 69 1.39 15.94 -15.65
C ALA A 69 1.56 16.96 -16.78
N THR A 70 2.19 18.09 -16.47
CA THR A 70 2.58 19.13 -17.42
C THR A 70 4.05 19.47 -17.24
N VAL A 71 4.69 19.93 -18.30
CA VAL A 71 6.06 20.43 -18.27
C VAL A 71 6.00 21.90 -18.68
N ASP A 72 6.64 22.77 -17.90
CA ASP A 72 6.75 24.20 -18.23
C ASP A 72 7.88 24.48 -19.23
N ASP A 73 8.02 25.74 -19.65
CA ASP A 73 9.04 26.17 -20.61
C ASP A 73 10.49 25.95 -20.09
N ALA A 74 10.66 25.78 -18.78
CA ALA A 74 11.93 25.48 -18.14
C ALA A 74 12.20 23.97 -18.01
N GLY A 75 11.28 23.11 -18.46
CA GLY A 75 11.41 21.66 -18.36
C GLY A 75 10.99 21.08 -17.01
N VAL A 76 10.35 21.88 -16.14
CA VAL A 76 9.93 21.42 -14.80
C VAL A 76 8.63 20.64 -14.90
N LEU A 77 8.68 19.39 -14.44
CA LEU A 77 7.51 18.53 -14.36
C LEU A 77 6.62 18.92 -13.18
N THR A 78 5.33 19.16 -13.44
CA THR A 78 4.31 19.37 -12.42
C THR A 78 3.20 18.31 -12.56
N PRO A 79 3.03 17.42 -11.57
CA PRO A 79 1.89 16.51 -11.50
C PRO A 79 0.54 17.23 -11.50
N GLN A 80 -0.49 16.63 -12.07
CA GLN A 80 -1.82 17.20 -12.21
C GLN A 80 -2.90 16.24 -11.70
N GLY A 81 -4.06 16.80 -11.33
CA GLY A 81 -5.23 16.00 -10.97
C GLY A 81 -4.95 14.98 -9.86
N PRO A 82 -5.45 13.73 -9.97
CA PRO A 82 -5.32 12.72 -8.92
C PRO A 82 -3.87 12.36 -8.56
N VAL A 83 -2.92 12.43 -9.51
CA VAL A 83 -1.52 12.06 -9.24
C VAL A 83 -0.74 13.14 -8.50
N LEU A 84 -1.24 14.38 -8.42
CA LEU A 84 -0.61 15.45 -7.64
C LEU A 84 -0.59 15.13 -6.15
N ALA A 85 -1.76 14.77 -5.60
CA ALA A 85 -1.87 14.37 -4.20
C ALA A 85 -1.07 13.10 -3.93
N LEU A 86 -1.13 12.12 -4.85
CA LEU A 86 -0.36 10.89 -4.73
C LEU A 86 1.14 11.16 -4.71
N ALA A 87 1.67 11.98 -5.62
CA ALA A 87 3.09 12.34 -5.65
C ALA A 87 3.54 12.99 -4.35
N ALA A 88 2.73 13.90 -3.77
CA ALA A 88 3.03 14.51 -2.48
C ALA A 88 3.06 13.45 -1.34
N VAL A 89 2.11 12.51 -1.33
CA VAL A 89 2.08 11.40 -0.37
C VAL A 89 3.32 10.52 -0.47
N LEU A 90 3.68 10.10 -1.68
CA LEU A 90 4.81 9.19 -1.91
C LEU A 90 6.17 9.82 -1.55
N ASN A 91 6.35 11.09 -1.90
CA ASN A 91 7.61 11.80 -1.72
C ASN A 91 7.78 12.37 -0.31
N ARG A 92 6.72 12.50 0.51
CA ARG A 92 6.81 13.03 1.88
C ARG A 92 6.37 12.04 2.95
N ALA A 93 6.37 10.77 2.59
CA ALA A 93 5.92 9.68 3.44
C ALA A 93 6.70 9.61 4.76
N THR A 94 5.99 9.32 5.84
CA THR A 94 6.54 9.17 7.19
C THR A 94 6.15 7.84 7.85
N GLU A 95 5.27 7.08 7.21
CA GLU A 95 4.82 5.77 7.67
C GLU A 95 4.59 4.83 6.47
N TRP A 96 5.08 3.59 6.58
CA TRP A 96 4.97 2.55 5.57
C TRP A 96 4.55 1.22 6.22
N ILE A 97 3.45 0.65 5.72
CA ILE A 97 2.94 -0.66 6.15
C ILE A 97 2.72 -1.55 4.94
N GLU A 98 3.30 -2.74 4.91
CA GLU A 98 2.97 -3.78 3.94
C GLU A 98 1.85 -4.65 4.52
N ALA A 99 0.85 -4.97 3.71
CA ALA A 99 -0.23 -5.91 4.06
C ALA A 99 -0.33 -6.97 2.96
N ALA A 100 -0.44 -8.24 3.34
CA ALA A 100 -0.51 -9.33 2.37
C ALA A 100 -1.49 -10.42 2.79
N GLY A 101 -2.05 -11.10 1.81
CA GLY A 101 -2.77 -12.36 1.98
C GLY A 101 -2.38 -13.35 0.89
N VAL A 102 -2.21 -14.61 1.29
CA VAL A 102 -1.69 -15.69 0.42
C VAL A 102 -2.47 -16.98 0.68
N SER A 103 -2.80 -17.69 -0.40
CA SER A 103 -3.18 -19.11 -0.37
C SER A 103 -2.77 -19.78 -1.67
N GLY A 104 -2.09 -20.93 -1.58
CA GLY A 104 -1.52 -21.60 -2.74
C GLY A 104 -0.64 -20.66 -3.56
N GLU A 105 -0.95 -20.54 -4.85
CA GLU A 105 -0.26 -19.65 -5.81
C GLU A 105 -0.84 -18.23 -5.86
N THR A 106 -1.96 -17.98 -5.17
CA THR A 106 -2.61 -16.66 -5.16
C THR A 106 -2.05 -15.81 -4.04
N ASN A 107 -1.53 -14.63 -4.38
CA ASN A 107 -1.11 -13.63 -3.43
C ASN A 107 -1.71 -12.26 -3.78
N HIS A 108 -2.06 -11.50 -2.75
CA HIS A 108 -2.34 -10.08 -2.87
C HIS A 108 -1.48 -9.36 -1.86
N VAL A 109 -0.83 -8.28 -2.28
CA VAL A 109 0.07 -7.48 -1.44
C VAL A 109 -0.22 -6.02 -1.69
N ALA A 110 -0.22 -5.20 -0.65
CA ALA A 110 -0.34 -3.76 -0.80
C ALA A 110 0.66 -3.06 0.11
N LEU A 111 1.18 -1.95 -0.38
CA LEU A 111 1.90 -0.97 0.43
C LEU A 111 0.93 0.15 0.82
N LEU A 112 0.79 0.39 2.10
CA LEU A 112 0.10 1.55 2.65
C LEU A 112 1.14 2.58 3.07
N VAL A 113 0.94 3.81 2.63
CA VAL A 113 1.86 4.93 2.84
C VAL A 113 1.09 6.11 3.39
N LYS A 114 1.66 6.80 4.38
CA LYS A 114 1.08 8.04 4.95
C LYS A 114 2.12 9.14 5.01
N SER A 115 1.68 10.36 4.75
CA SER A 115 2.44 11.60 4.85
C SER A 115 1.57 12.71 5.48
N PRO A 116 2.11 13.92 5.71
CA PRO A 116 1.30 15.09 6.04
C PRO A 116 0.23 15.45 4.97
N ASP A 117 0.38 15.00 3.73
CA ASP A 117 -0.55 15.27 2.61
C ASP A 117 -1.71 14.28 2.53
N GLY A 118 -1.68 13.21 3.32
CA GLY A 118 -2.69 12.17 3.30
C GLY A 118 -2.08 10.77 3.31
N ALA A 119 -2.83 9.81 2.80
CA ALA A 119 -2.42 8.43 2.77
C ALA A 119 -2.95 7.72 1.52
N ALA A 120 -2.21 6.71 1.08
CA ALA A 120 -2.55 5.89 -0.07
C ALA A 120 -2.28 4.42 0.19
N LEU A 121 -3.10 3.56 -0.40
CA LEU A 121 -2.86 2.13 -0.56
C LEU A 121 -2.44 1.89 -2.01
N ILE A 122 -1.35 1.16 -2.21
CA ILE A 122 -0.73 0.92 -3.50
C ILE A 122 -0.58 -0.59 -3.69
N GLU A 123 -1.27 -1.15 -4.68
CA GLU A 123 -1.29 -2.58 -4.97
C GLU A 123 -0.66 -2.83 -6.35
N PRO A 124 0.35 -3.71 -6.47
CA PRO A 124 0.83 -4.16 -7.76
C PRO A 124 -0.21 -5.08 -8.41
N LYS A 125 -0.38 -4.91 -9.71
CA LYS A 125 -1.20 -5.73 -10.60
C LYS A 125 -0.31 -6.40 -11.65
N PRO A 126 -0.80 -7.42 -12.36
CA PRO A 126 -0.06 -8.02 -13.47
C PRO A 126 0.42 -6.98 -14.50
N TYR A 127 1.47 -7.33 -15.24
CA TYR A 127 2.04 -6.50 -16.31
C TYR A 127 2.69 -5.18 -15.86
N GLY A 128 3.08 -5.07 -14.58
CA GLY A 128 3.77 -3.88 -14.05
C GLY A 128 2.85 -2.68 -13.84
N ILE A 129 1.55 -2.94 -13.74
CA ILE A 129 0.53 -1.96 -13.39
C ILE A 129 0.47 -1.85 -11.87
N TRP A 130 0.18 -0.66 -11.39
CA TRP A 130 0.01 -0.34 -9.98
C TRP A 130 -1.30 0.40 -9.81
N GLN A 131 -2.10 -0.05 -8.85
CA GLN A 131 -3.34 0.59 -8.47
C GLN A 131 -3.13 1.36 -7.18
N ALA A 132 -3.32 2.68 -7.22
CA ALA A 132 -3.28 3.53 -6.03
C ALA A 132 -4.70 3.97 -5.64
N LEU A 133 -5.01 3.86 -4.36
CA LEU A 133 -6.30 4.22 -3.77
C LEU A 133 -6.06 5.19 -2.60
N PRO A 134 -6.79 6.32 -2.52
CA PRO A 134 -6.70 7.19 -1.36
C PRO A 134 -7.22 6.48 -0.11
N VAL A 135 -6.56 6.72 1.02
CA VAL A 135 -6.98 6.24 2.33
C VAL A 135 -7.67 7.39 3.07
N PRO A 136 -8.83 7.17 3.71
CA PRO A 136 -9.50 8.20 4.50
C PRO A 136 -8.58 8.78 5.59
N ALA A 137 -8.55 10.12 5.71
CA ALA A 137 -7.59 10.83 6.57
C ALA A 137 -7.63 10.42 8.07
N ASN A 138 -8.80 10.00 8.56
CA ASN A 138 -8.99 9.61 9.96
C ASN A 138 -8.64 8.14 10.25
N ASP A 139 -8.33 7.35 9.22
CA ASP A 139 -8.00 5.94 9.41
C ASP A 139 -6.52 5.77 9.79
N ARG A 140 -6.26 4.91 10.78
CA ARG A 140 -4.89 4.45 11.04
C ARG A 140 -4.52 3.45 9.96
N LEU A 141 -3.30 3.54 9.40
CA LEU A 141 -2.86 2.64 8.34
C LEU A 141 -2.95 1.17 8.75
N ILE A 142 -2.71 0.88 10.02
CA ILE A 142 -2.78 -0.49 10.55
C ILE A 142 -4.19 -1.10 10.51
N ASP A 143 -5.22 -0.27 10.73
CA ASP A 143 -6.62 -0.70 10.63
C ASP A 143 -7.00 -0.89 9.16
N VAL A 144 -6.47 -0.06 8.26
CA VAL A 144 -6.64 -0.22 6.81
C VAL A 144 -5.96 -1.50 6.32
N ALA A 145 -4.74 -1.79 6.80
CA ALA A 145 -3.99 -3.01 6.49
C ALA A 145 -4.73 -4.26 6.96
N SER A 146 -5.29 -4.26 8.18
CA SER A 146 -6.14 -5.35 8.68
C SER A 146 -7.38 -5.57 7.80
N ARG A 147 -8.05 -4.49 7.38
CA ARG A 147 -9.18 -4.58 6.44
C ARG A 147 -8.76 -5.06 5.05
N TYR A 148 -7.55 -4.73 4.60
CA TYR A 148 -7.00 -5.25 3.34
C TYR A 148 -6.82 -6.77 3.43
N VAL A 149 -6.17 -7.29 4.47
CA VAL A 149 -6.02 -8.73 4.68
C VAL A 149 -7.37 -9.44 4.72
N ARG A 150 -8.37 -8.84 5.39
CA ARG A 150 -9.75 -9.35 5.39
C ARG A 150 -10.35 -9.39 3.99
N ALA A 151 -10.14 -8.36 3.17
CA ALA A 151 -10.63 -8.32 1.80
C ALA A 151 -9.96 -9.43 0.97
N THR A 152 -8.65 -9.58 1.09
CA THR A 152 -7.90 -10.68 0.44
C THR A 152 -8.43 -12.04 0.87
N PHE A 153 -8.73 -12.26 2.14
CA PHE A 153 -9.30 -13.54 2.60
C PHE A 153 -10.69 -13.82 2.02
N LYS A 154 -11.48 -12.79 1.71
CA LYS A 154 -12.79 -12.98 1.05
C LYS A 154 -12.64 -13.31 -0.44
N ASP A 155 -11.61 -12.76 -1.09
CA ASP A 155 -11.34 -12.99 -2.50
C ASP A 155 -10.65 -14.36 -2.72
N ILE A 156 -9.73 -14.73 -1.82
CA ILE A 156 -9.02 -16.01 -1.83
C ILE A 156 -9.79 -17.03 -0.97
N THR A 157 -10.59 -17.89 -1.60
CA THR A 157 -11.45 -18.86 -0.89
C THR A 157 -10.77 -20.19 -0.58
N THR A 158 -9.49 -20.35 -0.90
CA THR A 158 -8.73 -21.59 -0.66
C THR A 158 -8.07 -21.57 0.73
N LEU A 159 -7.97 -22.76 1.34
CA LEU A 159 -7.23 -22.99 2.57
C LEU A 159 -6.04 -23.91 2.30
N PRO A 160 -4.94 -23.80 3.06
CA PRO A 160 -4.72 -22.84 4.14
C PRO A 160 -4.56 -21.40 3.63
N PHE A 161 -4.89 -20.43 4.48
CA PHE A 161 -4.70 -18.99 4.22
C PHE A 161 -3.68 -18.42 5.21
N ALA A 162 -2.82 -17.53 4.73
CA ALA A 162 -1.92 -16.73 5.55
C ALA A 162 -2.13 -15.24 5.25
N GLY A 163 -2.34 -14.44 6.28
CA GLY A 163 -2.43 -12.98 6.19
C GLY A 163 -1.35 -12.33 7.05
N SER A 164 -0.77 -11.21 6.61
CA SER A 164 0.26 -10.51 7.38
C SER A 164 0.16 -8.99 7.25
N ILE A 165 0.64 -8.31 8.28
CA ILE A 165 0.88 -6.87 8.31
C ILE A 165 2.30 -6.67 8.79
N LYS A 166 3.08 -5.88 8.06
CA LYS A 166 4.45 -5.48 8.41
C LYS A 166 4.55 -3.97 8.47
N VAL A 167 4.84 -3.42 9.64
CA VAL A 167 5.18 -2.01 9.83
C VAL A 167 6.67 -1.85 9.53
N ILE A 168 7.00 -1.16 8.43
CA ILE A 168 8.38 -1.01 7.93
C ILE A 168 9.06 0.20 8.58
N ALA A 169 8.33 1.31 8.70
CA ALA A 169 8.83 2.51 9.34
C ALA A 169 7.66 3.39 9.74
N GLN A 170 7.80 4.10 10.86
CA GLN A 170 6.83 5.05 11.37
C GLN A 170 7.57 6.15 12.12
N ALA A 171 7.33 7.42 11.78
CA ALA A 171 7.90 8.55 12.47
C ALA A 171 7.56 8.52 13.98
N GLY A 172 8.59 8.61 14.83
CA GLY A 172 8.43 8.57 16.29
C GLY A 172 8.33 7.17 16.91
N ALA A 173 8.40 6.09 16.12
CA ALA A 173 8.43 4.73 16.63
C ALA A 173 9.86 4.25 16.97
N PRO A 174 10.02 3.28 17.90
CA PRO A 174 11.31 2.61 18.12
C PRO A 174 11.86 2.00 16.82
N ALA A 175 13.18 1.99 16.68
CA ALA A 175 13.83 1.41 15.51
C ALA A 175 13.50 -0.09 15.37
N GLY A 176 13.17 -0.52 14.14
CA GLY A 176 12.99 -1.92 13.76
C GLY A 176 11.57 -2.25 13.28
N ASP A 177 11.49 -3.04 12.22
CA ASP A 177 10.24 -3.47 11.63
C ASP A 177 9.48 -4.43 12.59
N ARG A 178 8.16 -4.22 12.71
CA ARG A 178 7.25 -5.12 13.44
C ARG A 178 6.31 -5.81 12.46
N ALA A 179 5.93 -7.04 12.75
CA ALA A 179 4.90 -7.73 11.98
C ALA A 179 3.94 -8.51 12.88
N ALA A 180 2.73 -8.70 12.35
CA ALA A 180 1.79 -9.70 12.81
C ALA A 180 1.34 -10.54 11.62
N ALA A 181 1.20 -11.84 11.83
CA ALA A 181 0.72 -12.77 10.83
C ALA A 181 -0.34 -13.68 11.44
N VAL A 182 -1.38 -13.96 10.66
CA VAL A 182 -2.45 -14.90 10.98
C VAL A 182 -2.42 -16.04 9.99
N ARG A 183 -2.60 -17.26 10.49
CA ARG A 183 -2.75 -18.46 9.67
C ARG A 183 -4.12 -19.06 9.95
N ILE A 184 -4.81 -19.47 8.89
CA ILE A 184 -6.05 -20.24 8.95
C ILE A 184 -5.75 -21.60 8.29
N GLY A 185 -5.75 -22.66 9.10
CA GLY A 185 -5.50 -24.02 8.64
C GLY A 185 -6.63 -24.59 7.77
N GLU A 186 -6.39 -25.75 7.16
CA GLU A 186 -7.44 -26.51 6.43
C GLU A 186 -8.58 -26.95 7.36
N ASP A 187 -8.26 -27.21 8.63
CA ASP A 187 -9.18 -27.47 9.74
C ASP A 187 -9.90 -26.20 10.24
N LYS A 188 -9.62 -25.05 9.62
CA LYS A 188 -10.10 -23.71 10.00
C LYS A 188 -9.63 -23.26 11.38
N ALA A 189 -8.59 -23.88 11.95
CA ALA A 189 -7.96 -23.38 13.16
C ALA A 189 -7.20 -22.08 12.86
N TRP A 190 -7.31 -21.12 13.78
CA TRP A 190 -6.63 -19.82 13.68
C TRP A 190 -5.40 -19.80 14.57
N GLU A 191 -4.30 -19.31 14.02
CA GLU A 191 -3.08 -19.04 14.77
C GLU A 191 -2.57 -17.63 14.44
N ILE A 192 -1.95 -16.99 15.43
CA ILE A 192 -1.31 -15.68 15.24
C ILE A 192 0.14 -15.71 15.72
N SER A 193 1.00 -14.98 15.03
CA SER A 193 2.32 -14.58 15.54
C SER A 193 2.47 -13.07 15.42
N SER A 194 3.18 -12.44 16.37
CA SER A 194 3.48 -11.02 16.32
C SER A 194 4.77 -10.67 17.04
N GLY A 195 5.55 -9.75 16.50
CA GLY A 195 6.80 -9.30 17.11
C GLY A 195 7.71 -8.58 16.11
N PRO A 196 8.99 -8.40 16.45
CA PRO A 196 10.00 -7.92 15.50
C PRO A 196 10.10 -8.86 14.30
N VAL A 197 10.22 -8.32 13.08
CA VAL A 197 10.26 -9.12 11.85
C VAL A 197 11.40 -10.14 11.83
N GLU A 198 12.57 -9.76 12.35
CA GLU A 198 13.74 -10.66 12.42
C GLU A 198 13.58 -11.81 13.41
N ARG A 199 12.63 -11.69 14.35
CA ARG A 199 12.43 -12.63 15.46
C ARG A 199 10.95 -12.82 15.74
N LEU A 200 10.19 -13.19 14.70
CA LEU A 200 8.79 -13.52 14.85
C LEU A 200 8.63 -14.75 15.75
N PRO A 201 7.84 -14.68 16.84
CA PRO A 201 7.57 -15.82 17.70
C PRO A 201 6.84 -16.94 16.96
N LYS A 202 6.84 -18.14 17.56
CA LYS A 202 6.01 -19.25 17.07
C LYS A 202 4.52 -18.84 17.09
N PRO A 203 3.74 -19.20 16.06
CA PRO A 203 2.30 -18.96 16.06
C PRO A 203 1.63 -19.62 17.27
N VAL A 204 0.66 -18.93 17.86
CA VAL A 204 -0.17 -19.42 18.96
C VAL A 204 -1.63 -19.51 18.52
N PRO A 205 -2.39 -20.52 18.95
CA PRO A 205 -3.82 -20.61 18.64
C PRO A 205 -4.59 -19.40 19.17
N VAL A 206 -5.58 -18.95 18.40
CA VAL A 206 -6.49 -17.86 18.80
C VAL A 206 -7.93 -18.20 18.41
N GLU A 207 -8.89 -17.50 19.02
CA GLU A 207 -10.28 -17.55 18.56
C GLU A 207 -10.38 -16.95 17.14
N ALA A 208 -11.29 -17.50 16.35
CA ALA A 208 -11.53 -17.02 14.99
C ALA A 208 -12.03 -15.56 15.02
N ASP A 209 -11.33 -14.68 14.29
CA ASP A 209 -11.68 -13.27 14.17
C ASP A 209 -11.98 -12.91 12.70
N PRO A 210 -13.25 -13.01 12.24
CA PRO A 210 -13.62 -12.71 10.85
C PRO A 210 -13.45 -11.22 10.47
N THR A 211 -13.15 -10.36 11.45
CA THR A 211 -12.83 -8.95 11.20
C THR A 211 -11.35 -8.73 10.91
N PHE A 212 -10.50 -9.72 11.24
CA PHE A 212 -9.03 -9.63 11.21
C PHE A 212 -8.45 -8.53 12.10
N ALA A 213 -9.24 -7.96 13.02
CA ALA A 213 -8.79 -6.94 13.97
C ALA A 213 -7.69 -7.47 14.89
N VAL A 214 -7.59 -8.78 15.09
CA VAL A 214 -6.51 -9.46 15.81
C VAL A 214 -5.12 -9.05 15.30
N LEU A 215 -4.95 -8.82 13.99
CA LEU A 215 -3.67 -8.36 13.42
C LEU A 215 -3.35 -6.92 13.84
N ALA A 216 -4.33 -6.02 13.77
CA ALA A 216 -4.13 -4.62 14.16
C ALA A 216 -3.91 -4.49 15.68
N LYS A 217 -4.62 -5.29 16.49
CA LYS A 217 -4.43 -5.34 17.94
C LYS A 217 -3.05 -5.84 18.33
N ALA A 218 -2.53 -6.85 17.63
CA ALA A 218 -1.20 -7.41 17.90
C ALA A 218 -0.05 -6.44 17.55
N LEU A 219 -0.33 -5.42 16.74
CA LEU A 219 0.63 -4.41 16.32
C LEU A 219 0.40 -3.03 16.97
N ALA A 220 -0.63 -2.89 17.80
CA ALA A 220 -0.87 -1.68 18.59
C ALA A 220 0.22 -1.46 19.66
#